data_AF-A0A1H8KKC1-F1
#
_entry.id   AF-A0A1H8KKC1-F1
#
_cell.length_a   1.000
_cell.length_b   1.000
_cell.length_c   1.000
_cell.angle_alpha   90.00
_cell.angle_beta   90.00
_cell.angle_gamma   90.00
#
_symmetry.space_group_name_H-M   'P 1'
#
loop_
_entity.id
_entity.type
_entity.pdbx_description
1 polymer ?
#
loop_
_entity_poly.entity_id
_entity_poly.type
_entity_poly.pdbx_seq_one_letter_code
_entity_poly.pdbx_strand_id
1 'polypeptide(L)'
;MQNRTAFLKAGAYAGFAGTTIFIVQAVFTSASSTAAIGLIMIPFYGFPAAGVGWALVYSAFAVLDLRSGKASWNSRNVQFAAVFLAVLLFAGLVFFAQQRALAVAKNPVSAPQALEAVSQHWIPWGRREVEIALAQHPATPTAILERLAVSSDNAVVQQVGANANTTLEALEGIAAGALTYERVTGLAGNQKISRAMMEKLIAATLNDINATDPVRQGLYKTYVLSALAANAVLPQDLFDRVAASDSPTHFLILAVINSPHVNCLQMSELLVSAPALENAGLYNTILNKMTEKNCFVEN
;
A
#
# COMPACT_ATOMS: atom_id res chain seq x y z
N MET A 1 -25.54 -44.16 9.95
CA MET A 1 -25.47 -42.72 10.27
C MET A 1 -24.16 -42.34 10.97
N GLN A 2 -23.63 -43.16 11.89
CA GLN A 2 -22.38 -42.89 12.64
C GLN A 2 -21.16 -42.57 11.77
N ASN A 3 -20.95 -43.28 10.66
CA ASN A 3 -19.81 -43.03 9.77
C ASN A 3 -19.85 -41.65 9.11
N ARG A 4 -21.03 -41.14 8.73
CA ARG A 4 -21.16 -39.82 8.06
C ARG A 4 -20.79 -38.68 9.01
N THR A 5 -21.21 -38.76 10.26
CA THR A 5 -20.88 -37.76 11.29
C THR A 5 -19.37 -37.70 11.55
N ALA A 6 -18.68 -38.85 11.53
CA ALA A 6 -17.23 -38.90 11.66
C ALA A 6 -16.52 -38.20 10.48
N PHE A 7 -16.94 -38.48 9.23
CA PHE A 7 -16.38 -37.83 8.05
C PHE A 7 -16.62 -36.31 8.03
N LEU A 8 -17.81 -35.87 8.46
CA LEU A 8 -18.13 -34.45 8.57
C LEU A 8 -17.23 -33.74 9.59
N LYS A 9 -17.00 -34.34 10.76
CA LYS A 9 -16.04 -33.83 11.75
C LYS A 9 -14.62 -33.80 11.18
N ALA A 10 -14.20 -34.86 10.50
CA ALA A 10 -12.89 -34.93 9.86
C ALA A 10 -12.70 -33.81 8.81
N GLY A 11 -13.72 -33.53 7.99
CA GLY A 11 -13.71 -32.40 7.05
C GLY A 11 -13.53 -31.05 7.74
N ALA A 12 -14.23 -30.83 8.86
CA ALA A 12 -14.07 -29.63 9.66
C ALA A 12 -12.66 -29.49 10.23
N TYR A 13 -12.12 -30.56 10.82
CA TYR A 13 -10.74 -30.57 11.33
C TYR A 13 -9.71 -30.32 10.23
N ALA A 14 -9.89 -30.92 9.04
CA ALA A 14 -9.01 -30.71 7.90
C ALA A 14 -9.02 -29.24 7.45
N GLY A 15 -10.18 -28.60 7.37
CA GLY A 15 -10.30 -27.17 7.04
C GLY A 15 -9.60 -26.26 8.03
N PHE A 16 -9.81 -26.51 9.34
CA PHE A 16 -9.13 -25.76 10.40
C PHE A 16 -7.62 -25.94 10.35
N ALA A 17 -7.15 -27.19 10.29
CA ALA A 17 -5.73 -27.53 10.31
C ALA A 17 -5.01 -27.00 9.07
N GLY A 18 -5.60 -27.16 7.87
CA GLY A 18 -5.03 -26.64 6.62
C GLY A 18 -4.84 -25.12 6.66
N THR A 19 -5.84 -24.38 7.16
CA THR A 19 -5.74 -22.92 7.30
C THR A 19 -4.70 -22.52 8.34
N THR A 20 -4.61 -23.28 9.43
CA THR A 20 -3.60 -23.06 10.48
C THR A 20 -2.19 -23.23 9.91
N ILE A 21 -1.94 -24.32 9.18
CA ILE A 21 -0.65 -24.58 8.53
C ILE A 21 -0.31 -23.47 7.54
N PHE A 22 -1.27 -23.06 6.71
CA PHE A 22 -1.07 -21.97 5.75
C PHE A 22 -0.69 -20.65 6.44
N ILE A 23 -1.41 -20.27 7.51
CA ILE A 23 -1.12 -19.06 8.27
C ILE A 23 0.27 -19.14 8.89
N VAL A 24 0.60 -20.25 9.56
CA VAL A 24 1.93 -20.46 10.15
C VAL A 24 3.01 -20.28 9.08
N GLN A 25 2.87 -20.95 7.93
CA GLN A 25 3.81 -20.80 6.83
C GLN A 25 3.90 -19.35 6.31
N ALA A 26 2.77 -18.66 6.13
CA ALA A 26 2.74 -17.27 5.67
C ALA A 26 3.42 -16.31 6.66
N VAL A 27 3.25 -16.53 7.97
CA VAL A 27 3.89 -15.73 9.01
C VAL A 27 5.41 -15.93 8.99
N PHE A 28 5.87 -17.18 8.96
CA PHE A 28 7.31 -17.49 9.01
C PHE A 28 8.04 -17.22 7.69
N THR A 29 7.33 -16.99 6.59
CA THR A 29 7.90 -16.58 5.30
C THR A 29 7.79 -15.07 5.04
N SER A 30 7.12 -14.32 5.92
CA SER A 30 6.91 -12.88 5.75
C SER A 30 8.12 -12.08 6.22
N ALA A 31 8.45 -11.02 5.47
CA ALA A 31 9.43 -10.02 5.87
C ALA A 31 8.84 -8.94 6.80
N SER A 32 7.54 -8.98 7.10
CA SER A 32 6.87 -7.98 7.94
C SER A 32 6.92 -8.35 9.42
N SER A 33 7.32 -7.39 10.27
CA SER A 33 7.26 -7.51 11.73
C SER A 33 5.83 -7.67 12.25
N THR A 34 4.82 -7.22 11.51
CA THR A 34 3.39 -7.37 11.88
C THR A 34 2.83 -8.74 11.54
N ALA A 35 3.57 -9.60 10.83
CA ALA A 35 3.08 -10.91 10.40
C ALA A 35 2.69 -11.80 11.58
N ALA A 36 3.37 -11.68 12.73
CA ALA A 36 3.06 -12.45 13.94
C ALA A 36 1.62 -12.30 14.44
N ILE A 37 0.95 -11.17 14.14
CA ILE A 37 -0.48 -10.97 14.44
C ILE A 37 -1.35 -12.06 13.78
N GLY A 38 -0.91 -12.58 12.63
CA GLY A 38 -1.58 -13.69 11.93
C GLY A 38 -1.75 -14.94 12.80
N LEU A 39 -0.79 -15.24 13.69
CA LEU A 39 -0.89 -16.39 14.61
C LEU A 39 -2.03 -16.21 15.63
N ILE A 40 -2.22 -14.99 16.13
CA ILE A 40 -3.31 -14.67 17.06
C ILE A 40 -4.66 -14.79 16.36
N MET A 41 -4.70 -14.51 15.06
CA MET A 41 -5.92 -14.56 14.24
C MET A 41 -6.28 -15.98 13.74
N ILE A 42 -5.50 -17.02 14.05
CA ILE A 42 -5.77 -18.39 13.62
C ILE A 42 -7.21 -18.84 13.92
N PRO A 43 -7.81 -18.60 15.10
CA PRO A 43 -9.19 -19.00 15.34
C PRO A 43 -10.19 -18.30 14.41
N PHE A 44 -9.97 -17.02 14.11
CA PHE A 44 -10.85 -16.22 13.26
C PHE A 44 -10.88 -16.70 11.81
N TYR A 45 -9.79 -17.25 11.30
CA TYR A 45 -9.73 -17.84 9.96
C TYR A 45 -10.01 -19.35 9.97
N GLY A 46 -9.58 -20.04 11.02
CA GLY A 46 -9.68 -21.49 11.17
C GLY A 46 -11.12 -21.96 11.34
N PHE A 47 -11.95 -21.28 12.13
CA PHE A 47 -13.35 -21.69 12.31
C PHE A 47 -14.19 -21.57 11.02
N PRO A 48 -14.14 -20.46 10.26
CA PRO A 48 -14.77 -20.41 8.94
C PRO A 48 -14.27 -21.50 8.00
N ALA A 49 -12.95 -21.75 7.98
CA ALA A 49 -12.38 -22.80 7.14
C ALA A 49 -12.84 -24.21 7.56
N ALA A 50 -13.04 -24.44 8.87
CA ALA A 50 -13.66 -25.66 9.37
C ALA A 50 -15.09 -25.82 8.84
N GLY A 51 -15.87 -24.72 8.82
CA GLY A 51 -17.20 -24.69 8.21
C GLY A 51 -17.17 -25.05 6.72
N VAL A 52 -16.22 -24.49 5.96
CA VAL A 52 -16.02 -24.81 4.54
C VAL A 52 -15.65 -26.28 4.35
N GLY A 53 -14.71 -26.80 5.15
CA GLY A 53 -14.30 -28.21 5.10
C GLY A 53 -15.45 -29.16 5.42
N TRP A 54 -16.28 -28.84 6.41
CA TRP A 54 -17.51 -29.58 6.70
C TRP A 54 -18.50 -29.54 5.53
N ALA A 55 -18.74 -28.35 4.96
CA ALA A 55 -19.70 -28.14 3.88
C ALA A 55 -19.28 -28.84 2.58
N LEU A 56 -17.98 -28.95 2.32
CA LEU A 56 -17.43 -29.75 1.21
C LEU A 56 -17.79 -31.24 1.37
N VAL A 57 -17.54 -31.82 2.54
CA VAL A 57 -17.87 -33.23 2.82
C VAL A 57 -19.38 -33.45 2.78
N TYR A 58 -20.16 -32.52 3.34
CA TYR A 58 -21.62 -32.54 3.27
C TYR A 58 -22.12 -32.55 1.82
N SER A 59 -21.56 -31.66 0.99
CA SER A 59 -21.93 -31.54 -0.43
C SER A 59 -21.59 -32.81 -1.20
N ALA A 60 -20.45 -33.45 -0.91
CA ALA A 60 -20.10 -34.74 -1.49
C ALA A 60 -21.13 -35.82 -1.15
N PHE A 61 -21.59 -35.91 0.10
CA PHE A 61 -22.65 -36.84 0.46
C PHE A 61 -23.99 -36.52 -0.22
N ALA A 62 -24.37 -35.25 -0.33
CA ALA A 62 -25.58 -34.84 -1.03
C ALA A 62 -25.55 -35.23 -2.52
N VAL A 63 -24.40 -35.08 -3.18
CA VAL A 63 -24.20 -35.51 -4.57
C VAL A 63 -24.27 -37.04 -4.71
N LEU A 64 -23.69 -37.79 -3.76
CA LEU A 64 -23.78 -39.26 -3.75
C LEU A 64 -25.21 -39.75 -3.52
N ASP A 65 -25.95 -39.10 -2.62
CA ASP A 65 -27.36 -39.44 -2.37
C ASP A 65 -28.24 -39.12 -3.58
N LEU A 66 -27.98 -38.02 -4.28
CA LEU A 66 -28.63 -37.68 -5.54
C LEU A 66 -28.33 -38.71 -6.64
N ARG A 67 -27.05 -39.09 -6.81
CA ARG A 67 -26.61 -40.09 -7.82
C ARG A 67 -27.16 -41.49 -7.56
N SER A 68 -27.32 -41.87 -6.29
CA SER A 68 -27.85 -43.17 -5.89
C SER A 68 -29.38 -43.21 -5.85
N GLY A 69 -30.07 -42.14 -6.26
CA GLY A 69 -31.53 -42.05 -6.26
C GLY A 69 -32.16 -41.90 -4.86
N LYS A 70 -31.35 -41.69 -3.81
CA LYS A 70 -31.80 -41.52 -2.43
C LYS A 70 -32.29 -40.10 -2.12
N ALA A 71 -31.95 -39.15 -2.98
CA ALA A 71 -32.39 -37.76 -2.90
C ALA A 71 -32.79 -37.26 -4.29
N SER A 72 -33.63 -36.23 -4.32
CA SER A 72 -34.03 -35.50 -5.53
C SER A 72 -33.45 -34.09 -5.54
N TRP A 73 -33.47 -33.42 -6.69
CA TRP A 73 -33.03 -32.03 -6.83
C TRP A 73 -33.79 -31.05 -5.92
N ASN A 74 -35.03 -31.38 -5.53
CA ASN A 74 -35.83 -30.56 -4.62
C ASN A 74 -35.55 -30.83 -3.13
N SER A 75 -34.64 -31.77 -2.81
CA SER A 75 -34.27 -32.07 -1.44
C SER A 75 -33.42 -30.95 -0.85
N ARG A 76 -33.74 -30.49 0.36
CA ARG A 76 -33.02 -29.39 1.04
C ARG A 76 -31.49 -29.59 1.07
N ASN A 77 -31.05 -30.82 1.30
CA ASN A 77 -29.63 -31.16 1.36
C ASN A 77 -28.92 -30.95 0.01
N VAL A 78 -29.60 -31.30 -1.09
CA VAL A 78 -29.09 -31.15 -2.46
C VAL A 78 -29.09 -29.68 -2.87
N GLN A 79 -30.14 -28.93 -2.51
CA GLN A 79 -30.20 -27.48 -2.76
C GLN A 79 -29.10 -26.74 -2.00
N PHE A 80 -28.87 -27.05 -0.72
CA PHE A 80 -27.76 -26.48 0.05
C PHE A 80 -26.41 -26.78 -0.62
N ALA A 81 -26.17 -28.04 -0.98
CA ALA A 81 -24.92 -28.43 -1.66
C ALA A 81 -24.75 -27.71 -3.01
N ALA A 82 -25.82 -27.57 -3.79
CA ALA A 82 -25.79 -26.85 -5.06
C ALA A 82 -25.43 -25.38 -4.89
N VAL A 83 -26.07 -24.69 -3.93
CA VAL A 83 -25.76 -23.29 -3.62
C VAL A 83 -24.33 -23.13 -3.12
N PHE A 84 -23.90 -23.97 -2.17
CA PHE A 84 -22.54 -23.93 -1.63
C PHE A 84 -21.48 -24.13 -2.72
N LEU A 85 -21.66 -25.15 -3.58
CA LEU A 85 -20.73 -25.44 -4.68
C LEU A 85 -20.73 -24.32 -5.73
N ALA A 86 -21.88 -23.72 -6.03
CA ALA A 86 -21.96 -22.59 -6.95
C ALA A 86 -21.21 -21.36 -6.41
N VAL A 87 -21.38 -21.04 -5.12
CA VAL A 87 -20.64 -19.96 -4.45
C VAL A 87 -19.13 -20.26 -4.43
N LEU A 88 -18.74 -21.50 -4.14
CA LEU A 88 -17.34 -21.91 -4.13
C LEU A 88 -16.69 -21.80 -5.51
N LEU A 89 -17.39 -22.24 -6.56
CA LEU A 89 -16.93 -22.08 -7.94
C LEU A 89 -16.81 -20.60 -8.33
N PHE A 90 -17.80 -19.78 -8.00
CA PHE A 90 -17.75 -18.34 -8.25
C PHE A 90 -16.55 -17.69 -7.54
N ALA A 91 -16.33 -18.00 -6.26
CA ALA A 91 -15.20 -17.50 -5.50
C ALA A 91 -13.86 -17.95 -6.10
N GLY A 92 -13.75 -19.20 -6.53
CA GLY A 92 -12.55 -19.72 -7.21
C GLY A 92 -12.26 -19.03 -8.54
N LEU A 93 -13.30 -18.79 -9.36
CA LEU A 93 -13.15 -18.06 -10.62
C LEU A 93 -12.73 -16.61 -10.40
N VAL A 94 -13.34 -15.93 -9.43
CA VAL A 94 -12.96 -14.55 -9.04
C VAL A 94 -11.51 -14.51 -8.57
N PHE A 95 -11.10 -15.42 -7.67
CA PHE A 95 -9.73 -15.47 -7.18
C PHE A 95 -8.73 -15.68 -8.33
N PHE A 96 -9.03 -16.58 -9.25
CA PHE A 96 -8.17 -16.85 -10.39
C PHE A 96 -8.10 -15.66 -11.36
N ALA A 97 -9.23 -14.98 -11.61
CA ALA A 97 -9.26 -13.75 -12.41
C ALA A 97 -8.44 -12.63 -11.76
N GLN A 98 -8.59 -12.43 -10.44
CA GLN A 98 -7.80 -11.47 -9.67
C GLN A 98 -6.30 -11.80 -9.73
N GLN A 99 -5.90 -13.05 -9.52
CA GLN A 99 -4.49 -13.46 -9.57
C GLN A 99 -3.89 -13.24 -10.97
N ARG A 100 -4.63 -13.53 -12.03
CA ARG A 100 -4.21 -13.23 -13.40
C ARG A 100 -4.05 -11.74 -13.63
N ALA A 101 -5.03 -10.94 -13.22
CA ALA A 101 -4.96 -9.48 -13.31
C ALA A 101 -3.75 -8.91 -12.56
N LEU A 102 -3.52 -9.39 -11.34
CA LEU A 102 -2.39 -8.96 -10.51
C LEU A 102 -1.04 -9.39 -11.11
N ALA A 103 -0.96 -10.59 -11.68
CA ALA A 103 0.25 -11.07 -12.34
C ALA A 103 0.61 -10.20 -13.55
N VAL A 104 -0.39 -9.79 -14.35
CA VAL A 104 -0.18 -8.86 -15.47
C VAL A 104 0.23 -7.48 -14.96
N ALA A 105 -0.48 -6.94 -13.97
CA ALA A 105 -0.19 -5.60 -13.44
C ALA A 105 1.19 -5.49 -12.75
N LYS A 106 1.69 -6.57 -12.15
CA LYS A 106 3.01 -6.62 -11.51
C LYS A 106 4.16 -6.97 -12.46
N ASN A 107 3.86 -7.53 -13.62
CA ASN A 107 4.90 -7.91 -14.58
C ASN A 107 5.46 -6.64 -15.25
N PRO A 108 6.73 -6.28 -15.04
CA PRO A 108 7.32 -5.04 -15.56
C PRO A 108 7.38 -4.96 -17.09
N VAL A 109 7.23 -6.09 -17.77
CA VAL A 109 7.25 -6.20 -19.25
C VAL A 109 5.84 -6.18 -19.85
N SER A 110 4.80 -5.99 -19.03
CA SER A 110 3.42 -5.93 -19.50
C SER A 110 3.19 -4.74 -20.42
N ALA A 111 2.64 -5.02 -21.60
CA ALA A 111 2.30 -4.00 -22.58
C ALA A 111 1.16 -3.09 -22.09
N PRO A 112 1.11 -1.80 -22.48
CA PRO A 112 0.05 -0.87 -22.07
C PRO A 112 -1.37 -1.39 -22.35
N GLN A 113 -1.57 -2.07 -23.48
CA GLN A 113 -2.85 -2.68 -23.86
C GLN A 113 -3.30 -3.78 -22.87
N ALA A 114 -2.36 -4.56 -22.33
CA ALA A 114 -2.66 -5.60 -21.35
C ALA A 114 -3.06 -4.97 -20.01
N LEU A 115 -2.40 -3.88 -19.61
CA LEU A 115 -2.77 -3.11 -18.41
C LEU A 115 -4.16 -2.48 -18.55
N GLU A 116 -4.49 -1.97 -19.75
CA GLU A 116 -5.81 -1.44 -20.05
C GLU A 116 -6.89 -2.52 -19.95
N ALA A 117 -6.66 -3.70 -20.54
CA ALA A 117 -7.56 -4.85 -20.42
C ALA A 117 -7.79 -5.25 -18.95
N VAL A 118 -6.72 -5.25 -18.13
CA VAL A 118 -6.83 -5.50 -16.68
C VAL A 118 -7.67 -4.43 -15.99
N SER A 119 -7.48 -3.15 -16.34
CA SER A 119 -8.17 -2.03 -15.71
C SER A 119 -9.69 -1.98 -15.97
N GLN A 120 -10.13 -2.61 -17.06
CA GLN A 120 -11.53 -2.70 -17.48
C GLN A 120 -12.23 -3.93 -16.88
N HIS A 121 -11.48 -4.90 -16.36
CA HIS A 121 -12.05 -6.12 -15.80
C HIS A 121 -12.72 -5.85 -14.45
N TRP A 122 -13.93 -6.40 -14.26
CA TRP A 122 -14.61 -6.32 -12.98
C TRP A 122 -14.06 -7.36 -12.01
N ILE A 123 -13.53 -6.88 -10.89
CA ILE A 123 -12.97 -7.71 -9.83
C ILE A 123 -13.72 -7.36 -8.54
N PRO A 124 -14.61 -8.24 -8.03
CA PRO A 124 -15.45 -7.93 -6.87
C PRO A 124 -14.66 -7.80 -5.57
N TRP A 125 -13.59 -8.59 -5.42
CA TRP A 125 -12.73 -8.57 -4.23
C TRP A 125 -11.26 -8.51 -4.62
N GLY A 126 -10.47 -7.74 -3.88
CA GLY A 126 -9.05 -7.59 -4.15
C GLY A 126 -8.71 -6.69 -5.34
N ARG A 127 -9.64 -5.78 -5.69
CA ARG A 127 -9.44 -4.73 -6.71
C ARG A 127 -8.34 -3.75 -6.30
N ARG A 128 -8.25 -3.44 -5.00
CA ARG A 128 -7.28 -2.51 -4.43
C ARG A 128 -5.85 -2.89 -4.79
N GLU A 129 -5.48 -4.16 -4.64
CA GLU A 129 -4.14 -4.66 -4.91
C GLU A 129 -3.79 -4.55 -6.40
N VAL A 130 -4.77 -4.77 -7.28
CA VAL A 130 -4.62 -4.59 -8.73
C VAL A 130 -4.46 -3.12 -9.08
N GLU A 131 -5.26 -2.23 -8.48
CA GLU A 131 -5.17 -0.79 -8.69
C GLU A 131 -3.83 -0.20 -8.21
N ILE A 132 -3.33 -0.64 -7.06
CA ILE A 132 -1.99 -0.29 -6.57
C ILE A 132 -0.92 -0.74 -7.56
N ALA A 133 -0.99 -1.99 -8.03
CA ALA A 133 -0.04 -2.53 -9.00
C ALA A 133 -0.07 -1.75 -10.33
N LEU A 134 -1.27 -1.44 -10.85
CA LEU A 134 -1.44 -0.59 -12.03
C LEU A 134 -0.86 0.81 -11.79
N ALA A 135 -1.14 1.44 -10.66
CA ALA A 135 -0.62 2.77 -10.34
C ALA A 135 0.91 2.79 -10.21
N GLN A 136 1.53 1.71 -9.75
CA GLN A 136 2.99 1.59 -9.63
C GLN A 136 3.68 1.29 -10.96
N HIS A 137 2.98 0.67 -11.91
CA HIS A 137 3.61 0.15 -13.10
C HIS A 137 4.09 1.29 -14.03
N PRO A 138 5.37 1.28 -14.48
CA PRO A 138 5.97 2.42 -15.19
C PRO A 138 5.37 2.65 -16.58
N ALA A 139 4.85 1.60 -17.22
CA ALA A 139 4.21 1.69 -18.52
C ALA A 139 2.68 1.86 -18.46
N THR A 140 2.11 2.18 -17.29
CA THR A 140 0.65 2.36 -17.18
C THR A 140 0.19 3.57 -17.99
N PRO A 141 -0.80 3.38 -18.90
CA PRO A 141 -1.40 4.48 -19.64
C PRO A 141 -1.89 5.63 -18.75
N THR A 142 -1.72 6.86 -19.22
CA THR A 142 -2.15 8.08 -18.52
C THR A 142 -3.63 8.07 -18.18
N ALA A 143 -4.50 7.61 -19.09
CA ALA A 143 -5.94 7.52 -18.88
C ALA A 143 -6.31 6.62 -17.67
N ILE A 144 -5.53 5.56 -17.42
CA ILE A 144 -5.73 4.71 -16.24
C ILE A 144 -5.30 5.47 -14.98
N LEU A 145 -4.14 6.15 -15.03
CA LEU A 145 -3.63 6.95 -13.90
C LEU A 145 -4.59 8.08 -13.54
N GLU A 146 -5.16 8.78 -14.52
CA GLU A 146 -6.19 9.81 -14.33
C GLU A 146 -7.43 9.26 -13.63
N ARG A 147 -7.92 8.09 -14.04
CA ARG A 147 -9.03 7.41 -13.36
C ARG A 147 -8.68 7.00 -11.92
N LEU A 148 -7.44 6.57 -11.67
CA LEU A 148 -6.99 6.16 -10.34
C LEU A 148 -6.69 7.34 -9.42
N ALA A 149 -6.34 8.51 -9.96
CA ALA A 149 -6.05 9.74 -9.20
C ALA A 149 -7.25 10.22 -8.37
N VAL A 150 -8.47 9.97 -8.86
CA VAL A 150 -9.73 10.29 -8.18
C VAL A 150 -10.22 9.18 -7.23
N SER A 151 -9.40 8.16 -6.96
CA SER A 151 -9.74 7.12 -6.00
C SER A 151 -9.89 7.68 -4.57
N SER A 152 -10.79 7.06 -3.81
CA SER A 152 -10.92 7.30 -2.37
C SER A 152 -9.86 6.57 -1.54
N ASP A 153 -9.14 5.61 -2.14
CA ASP A 153 -8.05 4.90 -1.48
C ASP A 153 -6.75 5.71 -1.56
N ASN A 154 -6.32 6.24 -0.42
CA ASN A 154 -5.10 7.04 -0.33
C ASN A 154 -3.86 6.28 -0.82
N ALA A 155 -3.77 4.97 -0.62
CA ALA A 155 -2.62 4.19 -1.08
C ALA A 155 -2.57 4.13 -2.61
N VAL A 156 -3.72 3.96 -3.27
CA VAL A 156 -3.80 3.99 -4.75
C VAL A 156 -3.36 5.36 -5.25
N VAL A 157 -3.92 6.44 -4.68
CA VAL A 157 -3.62 7.81 -5.11
C VAL A 157 -2.15 8.18 -4.87
N GLN A 158 -1.56 7.71 -3.77
CA GLN A 158 -0.13 7.90 -3.49
C GLN A 158 0.74 7.30 -4.60
N GLN A 159 0.43 6.09 -5.04
CA GLN A 159 1.18 5.43 -6.11
C GLN A 159 1.00 6.14 -7.45
N VAL A 160 -0.22 6.63 -7.75
CA VAL A 160 -0.45 7.47 -8.92
C VAL A 160 0.40 8.75 -8.84
N GLY A 161 0.41 9.42 -7.69
CA GLY A 161 1.23 10.60 -7.46
C GLY A 161 2.72 10.35 -7.66
N ALA A 162 3.22 9.17 -7.30
CA ALA A 162 4.63 8.80 -7.48
C ALA A 162 4.99 8.36 -8.91
N ASN A 163 4.01 7.99 -9.73
CA ASN A 163 4.27 7.45 -11.06
C ASN A 163 4.77 8.55 -12.02
N ALA A 164 5.92 8.31 -12.66
CA ALA A 164 6.52 9.25 -13.60
C ALA A 164 5.67 9.50 -14.85
N ASN A 165 4.79 8.57 -15.22
CA ASN A 165 3.90 8.73 -16.38
C ASN A 165 2.63 9.53 -16.06
N THR A 166 2.34 9.82 -14.79
CA THR A 166 1.16 10.61 -14.40
C THR A 166 1.18 11.99 -15.05
N THR A 167 0.01 12.45 -15.50
CA THR A 167 -0.16 13.75 -16.16
C THR A 167 -0.18 14.88 -15.13
N LEU A 168 0.19 16.09 -15.56
CA LEU A 168 0.15 17.25 -14.69
C LEU A 168 -1.28 17.48 -14.15
N GLU A 169 -2.29 17.35 -15.00
CA GLU A 169 -3.70 17.49 -14.62
C GLU A 169 -4.12 16.49 -13.53
N ALA A 170 -3.70 15.23 -13.63
CA ALA A 170 -3.96 14.24 -12.58
C ALA A 170 -3.26 14.60 -11.26
N LEU A 171 -2.03 15.10 -11.30
CA LEU A 171 -1.32 15.58 -10.11
C LEU A 171 -2.02 16.80 -9.49
N GLU A 172 -2.48 17.74 -10.30
CA GLU A 172 -3.26 18.90 -9.84
C GLU A 172 -4.56 18.46 -9.17
N GLY A 173 -5.24 17.45 -9.73
CA GLY A 173 -6.42 16.82 -9.13
C GLY A 173 -6.12 16.20 -7.76
N ILE A 174 -4.98 15.53 -7.60
CA ILE A 174 -4.55 14.98 -6.30
C ILE A 174 -4.30 16.12 -5.30
N ALA A 175 -3.57 17.16 -5.71
CA ALA A 175 -3.24 18.31 -4.88
C ALA A 175 -4.45 19.20 -4.55
N ALA A 176 -5.53 19.13 -5.35
CA ALA A 176 -6.79 19.81 -5.06
C ALA A 176 -7.56 19.16 -3.89
N GLY A 177 -7.32 17.87 -3.62
CA GLY A 177 -7.95 17.11 -2.55
C GLY A 177 -7.31 17.28 -1.16
N ALA A 178 -7.54 16.30 -0.29
CA ALA A 178 -6.99 16.27 1.07
C ALA A 178 -5.46 16.10 1.05
N LEU A 179 -4.74 17.00 1.72
CA LEU A 179 -3.28 16.99 1.79
C LEU A 179 -2.79 16.12 2.96
N THR A 180 -3.30 14.90 3.13
CA THR A 180 -2.77 13.98 4.14
C THR A 180 -1.49 13.34 3.62
N TYR A 181 -0.55 13.03 4.52
CA TYR A 181 0.75 12.52 4.10
C TYR A 181 0.62 11.21 3.30
N GLU A 182 -0.33 10.34 3.65
CA GLU A 182 -0.57 9.09 2.94
C GLU A 182 -0.95 9.33 1.48
N ARG A 183 -1.66 10.42 1.18
CA ARG A 183 -2.16 10.73 -0.15
C ARG A 183 -1.13 11.47 -1.01
N VAL A 184 -0.42 12.45 -0.45
CA VAL A 184 0.41 13.40 -1.23
C VAL A 184 1.91 13.13 -1.19
N THR A 185 2.40 12.18 -0.39
CA THR A 185 3.84 11.84 -0.35
C THR A 185 4.38 11.46 -1.74
N GLY A 186 3.64 10.66 -2.51
CA GLY A 186 4.07 10.29 -3.86
C GLY A 186 4.14 11.48 -4.81
N LEU A 187 3.18 12.41 -4.68
CA LEU A 187 3.13 13.64 -5.47
C LEU A 187 4.34 14.55 -5.18
N ALA A 188 4.76 14.67 -3.93
CA ALA A 188 5.90 15.50 -3.53
C ALA A 188 7.24 15.06 -4.17
N GLY A 189 7.41 13.75 -4.38
CA GLY A 189 8.59 13.19 -5.06
C GLY A 189 8.52 13.20 -6.59
N ASN A 190 7.40 13.60 -7.19
CA ASN A 190 7.22 13.56 -8.63
C ASN A 190 7.91 14.74 -9.32
N GLN A 191 8.65 14.47 -10.39
CA GLN A 191 9.36 15.49 -11.17
C GLN A 191 8.43 16.39 -12.01
N LYS A 192 7.17 15.97 -12.23
CA LYS A 192 6.16 16.73 -12.98
C LYS A 192 5.31 17.67 -12.10
N ILE A 193 5.59 17.75 -10.80
CA ILE A 193 4.87 18.64 -9.89
C ILE A 193 5.12 20.12 -10.27
N SER A 194 4.06 20.94 -10.22
CA SER A 194 4.12 22.37 -10.47
C SER A 194 4.53 23.16 -9.24
N ARG A 195 5.07 24.36 -9.44
CA ARG A 195 5.41 25.31 -8.37
C ARG A 195 4.24 25.55 -7.41
N ALA A 196 3.04 25.77 -7.94
CA ALA A 196 1.85 26.01 -7.14
C ALA A 196 1.52 24.82 -6.21
N MET A 197 1.71 23.59 -6.67
CA MET A 197 1.55 22.41 -5.82
C MET A 197 2.62 22.34 -4.73
N MET A 198 3.89 22.62 -5.05
CA MET A 198 4.97 22.67 -4.06
C MET A 198 4.69 23.70 -2.97
N GLU A 199 4.30 24.92 -3.35
CA GLU A 199 3.91 25.98 -2.42
C GLU A 199 2.73 25.56 -1.54
N LYS A 200 1.73 24.89 -2.12
CA LYS A 200 0.57 24.38 -1.39
C LYS A 200 0.95 23.30 -0.37
N LEU A 201 1.84 22.37 -0.73
CA LEU A 201 2.33 21.32 0.17
C LEU A 201 3.14 21.89 1.34
N ILE A 202 3.97 22.90 1.09
CA ILE A 202 4.73 23.61 2.13
C ILE A 202 3.78 24.41 3.02
N ALA A 203 2.80 25.11 2.43
CA ALA A 203 1.82 25.86 3.21
C ALA A 203 0.91 24.95 4.06
N ALA A 204 0.68 23.71 3.64
CA ALA A 204 -0.12 22.75 4.41
C ALA A 204 0.50 22.45 5.78
N THR A 205 1.83 22.50 5.92
CA THR A 205 2.47 22.34 7.24
C THR A 205 2.28 23.55 8.15
N LEU A 206 2.01 24.71 7.56
CA LEU A 206 1.76 25.97 8.26
C LEU A 206 0.28 26.14 8.60
N ASN A 207 -0.63 25.57 7.83
CA ASN A 207 -2.08 25.75 8.03
C ASN A 207 -2.70 24.72 8.99
N ASP A 208 -1.97 23.66 9.35
CA ASP A 208 -2.38 22.72 10.39
C ASP A 208 -2.16 23.29 11.82
N ILE A 209 -2.20 24.62 11.98
CA ILE A 209 -2.12 25.36 13.26
C ILE A 209 -3.29 25.02 14.21
N ASN A 210 -4.27 24.21 13.76
CA ASN A 210 -5.27 23.57 14.62
C ASN A 210 -4.96 22.09 14.94
N ALA A 211 -3.68 21.68 14.91
CA ALA A 211 -3.21 20.33 15.18
C ALA A 211 -3.76 19.76 16.49
N THR A 212 -4.75 18.89 16.36
CA THR A 212 -5.20 17.99 17.44
C THR A 212 -4.33 16.73 17.50
N ASP A 213 -3.36 16.55 16.59
CA ASP A 213 -2.52 15.35 16.51
C ASP A 213 -1.06 15.66 16.09
N PRO A 214 -0.11 15.78 17.04
CA PRO A 214 1.31 16.02 16.72
C PRO A 214 1.96 14.89 15.93
N VAL A 215 1.41 13.66 15.99
CA VAL A 215 1.96 12.51 15.25
C VAL A 215 1.75 12.72 13.75
N ARG A 216 0.56 13.16 13.33
CA ARG A 216 0.27 13.44 11.91
C ARG A 216 1.17 14.51 11.33
N GLN A 217 1.43 15.57 12.08
CA GLN A 217 2.34 16.63 11.66
C GLN A 217 3.77 16.10 11.50
N GLY A 218 4.25 15.28 12.45
CA GLY A 218 5.56 14.63 12.37
C GLY A 218 5.69 13.71 11.16
N LEU A 219 4.65 12.92 10.86
CA LEU A 219 4.60 12.05 9.68
C LEU A 219 4.59 12.88 8.38
N TYR A 220 3.83 13.98 8.33
CA TYR A 220 3.81 14.84 7.15
C TYR A 220 5.18 15.49 6.88
N LYS A 221 5.83 16.07 7.91
CA LYS A 221 7.20 16.59 7.78
C LYS A 221 8.17 15.49 7.32
N THR A 222 8.05 14.30 7.89
CA THR A 222 8.92 13.15 7.59
C THR A 222 8.77 12.63 6.17
N TYR A 223 7.55 12.50 5.65
CA TYR A 223 7.33 11.88 4.34
C TYR A 223 7.17 12.89 3.22
N VAL A 224 6.39 13.95 3.41
CA VAL A 224 6.06 14.90 2.35
C VAL A 224 7.16 15.94 2.18
N LEU A 225 7.57 16.62 3.25
CA LEU A 225 8.62 17.63 3.14
C LEU A 225 9.97 17.01 2.79
N SER A 226 10.32 15.85 3.34
CA SER A 226 11.54 15.15 2.96
C SER A 226 11.53 14.72 1.49
N ALA A 227 10.40 14.21 0.99
CA ALA A 227 10.27 13.87 -0.44
C ALA A 227 10.41 15.11 -1.32
N LEU A 228 9.86 16.25 -0.89
CA LEU A 228 9.97 17.52 -1.60
C LEU A 228 11.42 18.05 -1.58
N ALA A 229 12.10 18.03 -0.43
CA ALA A 229 13.49 18.47 -0.29
C ALA A 229 14.46 17.63 -1.13
N ALA A 230 14.19 16.33 -1.26
CA ALA A 230 14.94 15.42 -2.12
C ALA A 230 14.58 15.56 -3.62
N ASN A 231 13.51 16.27 -3.96
CA ASN A 231 13.07 16.44 -5.34
C ASN A 231 13.94 17.49 -6.05
N ALA A 232 14.69 17.07 -7.07
CA ALA A 232 15.59 17.96 -7.81
C ALA A 232 14.88 19.12 -8.54
N VAL A 233 13.58 19.00 -8.82
CA VAL A 233 12.77 20.06 -9.46
C VAL A 233 12.36 21.17 -8.49
N LEU A 234 12.54 20.99 -7.16
CA LEU A 234 12.20 22.01 -6.18
C LEU A 234 13.03 23.29 -6.39
N PRO A 235 12.39 24.45 -6.63
CA PRO A 235 13.09 25.74 -6.74
C PRO A 235 13.83 26.10 -5.46
N GLN A 236 14.98 26.78 -5.58
CA GLN A 236 15.84 27.15 -4.46
C GLN A 236 15.10 27.91 -3.36
N ASP A 237 14.24 28.88 -3.71
CA ASP A 237 13.49 29.67 -2.74
C ASP A 237 12.50 28.83 -1.91
N LEU A 238 11.90 27.80 -2.52
CA LEU A 238 11.04 26.86 -1.81
C LEU A 238 11.86 25.85 -1.01
N PHE A 239 13.01 25.41 -1.53
CA PHE A 239 13.94 24.57 -0.78
C PHE A 239 14.42 25.28 0.49
N ASP A 240 14.78 26.56 0.41
CA ASP A 240 15.23 27.35 1.56
C ASP A 240 14.14 27.42 2.65
N ARG A 241 12.86 27.55 2.26
CA ARG A 241 11.72 27.50 3.20
C ARG A 241 11.55 26.12 3.86
N VAL A 242 11.81 25.04 3.13
CA VAL A 242 11.72 23.67 3.66
C VAL A 242 12.90 23.37 4.58
N ALA A 243 14.10 23.83 4.23
CA ALA A 243 15.31 23.69 5.04
C ALA A 243 15.22 24.47 6.35
N ALA A 244 14.60 25.66 6.33
CA ALA A 244 14.31 26.48 7.51
C ALA A 244 13.13 25.99 8.35
N SER A 245 12.72 24.71 8.24
CA SER A 245 11.59 24.17 8.99
C SER A 245 11.90 24.09 10.49
N ASP A 246 10.99 24.61 11.32
CA ASP A 246 11.09 24.49 12.78
C ASP A 246 11.07 23.01 13.21
N SER A 247 12.07 22.62 14.02
CA SER A 247 12.25 21.26 14.54
C SER A 247 12.18 20.19 13.44
N PRO A 248 13.19 20.16 12.53
CA PRO A 248 13.20 19.21 11.43
C PRO A 248 13.31 17.77 11.96
N THR A 249 12.69 16.82 11.29
CA THR A 249 12.86 15.41 11.65
C THR A 249 14.19 14.89 11.11
N HIS A 250 14.71 13.80 11.70
CA HIS A 250 15.94 13.15 11.21
C HIS A 250 15.89 12.89 9.69
N PHE A 251 14.77 12.40 9.16
CA PHE A 251 14.60 12.15 7.73
C PHE A 251 14.61 13.42 6.88
N LEU A 252 14.03 14.51 7.38
CA LEU A 252 14.06 15.80 6.69
C LEU A 252 15.49 16.33 6.60
N ILE A 253 16.26 16.24 7.68
CA ILE A 253 17.68 16.63 7.69
C ILE A 253 18.44 15.83 6.63
N LEU A 254 18.27 14.51 6.59
CA LEU A 254 18.92 13.64 5.58
C LEU A 254 18.52 14.00 4.15
N ALA A 255 17.26 14.36 3.91
CA ALA A 255 16.80 14.80 2.60
C ALA A 255 17.41 16.14 2.19
N VAL A 256 17.48 17.10 3.12
CA VAL A 256 18.08 18.43 2.89
C VAL A 256 19.56 18.30 2.57
N ILE A 257 20.36 17.60 3.38
CA ILE A 257 21.82 17.53 3.17
C ILE A 257 22.23 16.75 1.90
N ASN A 258 21.38 15.83 1.44
CA ASN A 258 21.63 15.08 0.21
C ASN A 258 21.05 15.77 -1.03
N SER A 259 20.31 16.86 -0.86
CA SER A 259 19.77 17.63 -1.97
C SER A 259 20.89 18.38 -2.70
N PRO A 260 20.86 18.47 -4.05
CA PRO A 260 21.81 19.29 -4.79
C PRO A 260 21.72 20.78 -4.41
N HIS A 261 20.54 21.23 -3.94
CA HIS A 261 20.19 22.62 -3.64
C HIS A 261 20.72 23.13 -2.28
N VAL A 262 21.30 22.26 -1.45
CA VAL A 262 21.77 22.65 -0.11
C VAL A 262 23.05 23.48 -0.16
N ASN A 263 23.07 24.57 0.60
CA ASN A 263 24.22 25.45 0.77
C ASN A 263 24.95 25.25 2.13
N CYS A 264 26.15 25.81 2.26
CA CYS A 264 26.98 25.64 3.46
C CYS A 264 26.34 26.23 4.73
N LEU A 265 25.64 27.36 4.61
CA LEU A 265 24.97 28.02 5.73
C LEU A 265 23.88 27.11 6.31
N GLN A 266 23.03 26.54 5.45
CA GLN A 266 21.98 25.60 5.85
C GLN A 266 22.55 24.38 6.56
N MET A 267 23.63 23.79 6.03
CA MET A 267 24.27 22.66 6.70
C MET A 267 24.84 23.05 8.07
N SER A 268 25.39 24.26 8.21
CA SER A 268 25.88 24.75 9.51
C SER A 268 24.74 24.96 10.52
N GLU A 269 23.59 25.49 10.09
CA GLU A 269 22.40 25.62 10.94
C GLU A 269 21.87 24.25 11.40
N LEU A 270 21.89 23.26 10.51
CA LEU A 270 21.46 21.90 10.82
C LEU A 270 22.34 21.22 11.88
N LEU A 271 23.64 21.51 11.95
CA LEU A 271 24.54 20.97 12.98
C LEU A 271 24.13 21.38 14.40
N VAL A 272 23.52 22.56 14.54
CA VAL A 272 23.10 23.13 15.83
C VAL A 272 21.64 22.75 16.16
N SER A 273 20.94 22.06 15.26
CA SER A 273 19.57 21.60 15.51
C SER A 273 19.52 20.49 16.56
N ALA A 274 18.46 20.44 17.36
CA ALA A 274 18.28 19.44 18.41
C ALA A 274 18.44 17.98 17.91
N PRO A 275 17.88 17.55 16.75
CA PRO A 275 18.05 16.18 16.27
C PRO A 275 19.51 15.83 15.91
N ALA A 276 20.29 16.80 15.42
CA ALA A 276 21.71 16.58 15.11
C ALA A 276 22.52 16.46 16.40
N LEU A 277 22.26 17.33 17.39
CA LEU A 277 22.94 17.30 18.69
C LEU A 277 22.61 16.03 19.50
N GLU A 278 21.40 15.50 19.38
CA GLU A 278 20.96 14.28 20.05
C GLU A 278 21.44 12.99 19.37
N ASN A 279 21.89 13.06 18.10
CA ASN A 279 22.32 11.92 17.31
C ASN A 279 23.69 12.14 16.68
N ALA A 280 24.73 11.61 17.34
CA ALA A 280 26.11 11.70 16.88
C ALA A 280 26.33 11.14 15.46
N GLY A 281 25.56 10.13 15.04
CA GLY A 281 25.62 9.59 13.68
C GLY A 281 25.13 10.60 12.64
N LEU A 282 24.00 11.26 12.92
CA LEU A 282 23.47 12.31 12.05
C LEU A 282 24.42 13.52 12.01
N TYR A 283 24.92 13.96 13.15
CA TYR A 283 25.92 15.04 13.25
C TYR A 283 27.15 14.78 12.37
N ASN A 284 27.75 13.59 12.50
CA ASN A 284 28.89 13.19 11.68
C ASN A 284 28.54 13.09 10.19
N THR A 285 27.32 12.68 9.85
CA THR A 285 26.85 12.64 8.46
C THR A 285 26.80 14.04 7.86
N ILE A 286 26.30 15.03 8.60
CA ILE A 286 26.27 16.43 8.18
C ILE A 286 27.70 16.95 7.99
N LEU A 287 28.60 16.71 8.96
CA LEU A 287 30.00 17.12 8.86
C LEU A 287 30.71 16.53 7.64
N ASN A 288 30.54 15.22 7.39
CA ASN A 288 31.12 14.58 6.21
C ASN A 288 30.60 15.23 4.92
N LYS A 289 29.30 15.54 4.86
CA LYS A 289 28.71 16.22 3.70
C LYS A 289 29.24 17.64 3.51
N MET A 290 29.47 18.37 4.59
CA MET A 290 30.11 19.68 4.56
C MET A 290 31.55 19.59 4.04
N THR A 291 32.32 18.60 4.48
CA THR A 291 33.68 18.38 3.95
C THR A 291 33.67 17.99 2.47
N GLU A 292 32.73 17.16 2.02
CA GLU A 292 32.57 16.83 0.58
C GLU A 292 32.29 18.07 -0.28
N LYS A 293 31.51 19.03 0.24
CA LYS A 293 31.18 20.29 -0.43
C LYS A 293 32.19 21.42 -0.18
N ASN A 294 33.31 21.16 0.50
CA ASN A 294 34.30 22.17 0.90
C ASN A 294 33.70 23.35 1.69
N CYS A 295 32.72 23.08 2.54
CA CYS A 295 32.16 24.07 3.45
C CYS A 295 33.04 24.21 4.69
N PHE A 296 33.55 25.41 4.96
CA PHE A 296 34.33 25.71 6.16
C PHE A 296 33.38 26.14 7.27
N VAL A 297 33.45 25.47 8.42
CA VAL A 297 32.86 25.96 9.66
C VAL A 297 33.86 26.98 10.22
N GLU A 298 33.51 28.26 10.23
CA GLU A 298 34.28 29.22 11.03
C GLU A 298 34.15 28.78 12.50
N ASN A 299 35.28 28.41 13.10
CA ASN A 299 35.40 28.04 14.50
C ASN A 299 35.04 29.21 15.43
#